data_AF-A0A0N4TGA6-F1
#
_entry.id   AF-A0A0N4TGA6-F1
#
_cell.length_a   1.000
_cell.length_b   1.000
_cell.length_c   1.000
_cell.angle_alpha   90.00
_cell.angle_beta   90.00
_cell.angle_gamma   90.00
#
_symmetry.space_group_name_H-M   'P 1'
#
loop_
_entity.id
_entity.type
_entity.pdbx_description
1 polymer ?
#
loop_
_entity_poly.entity_id
_entity_poly.type
_entity_poly.pdbx_seq_one_letter_code
_entity_poly.pdbx_strand_id
1 'polypeptide(L)'
;EEPSRKSINDGTTGITTTPPETPPPLPESPCPPLSSRKTPLSTPFSIDTSSAHTLRKGWLMLRGKGASDWTKHWVVLAGLSLKLYKDVWAEDSAEPLLSVDLNECENVYPSASAKNYGIEIKVSLFTLKFCKINITSKLFLLKFSHNFKNSIND
;
A
#
# COMPACT_ATOMS: atom_id res chain seq x y z
N GLU A 1 9.51 25.98 42.39
CA GLU A 1 9.04 27.29 41.93
C GLU A 1 9.95 27.76 40.79
N GLU A 2 9.61 27.38 39.56
CA GLU A 2 9.91 28.18 38.36
C GLU A 2 8.82 29.26 38.31
N PRO A 3 9.03 30.49 37.82
CA PRO A 3 9.39 30.72 36.41
C PRO A 3 10.27 31.96 36.17
N SER A 4 10.92 32.07 35.00
CA SER A 4 11.08 33.38 34.31
C SER A 4 11.64 33.24 32.90
N ARG A 5 10.75 33.45 31.93
CA ARG A 5 11.07 33.75 30.53
C ARG A 5 11.52 35.20 30.42
N LYS A 6 12.54 35.48 29.60
CA LYS A 6 12.74 36.80 28.99
C LYS A 6 13.15 36.65 27.52
N SER A 7 12.24 37.07 26.63
CA SER A 7 12.56 37.57 25.29
C SER A 7 13.24 38.93 25.41
N ILE A 8 14.16 39.24 24.50
CA ILE A 8 14.49 40.62 24.14
C ILE A 8 14.68 40.68 22.62
N ASN A 9 14.10 41.71 22.03
CA ASN A 9 14.13 42.08 20.63
C ASN A 9 14.49 43.57 20.55
N ASP A 10 15.57 43.89 19.84
CA ASP A 10 15.95 45.23 19.37
C ASP A 10 16.62 44.98 18.01
N GLY A 11 16.36 45.66 16.89
CA GLY A 11 15.85 47.01 16.66
C GLY A 11 16.91 47.82 15.89
N THR A 12 16.63 48.15 14.61
CA THR A 12 16.95 49.46 13.98
C THR A 12 18.24 49.66 13.11
N THR A 13 18.01 49.69 11.78
CA THR A 13 18.52 50.55 10.65
C THR A 13 19.97 51.04 10.50
N GLY A 14 20.47 51.00 9.24
CA GLY A 14 21.53 51.88 8.69
C GLY A 14 21.96 51.51 7.24
N ILE A 15 22.27 52.49 6.39
CA ILE A 15 22.27 52.50 4.90
C ILE A 15 23.63 52.83 4.25
N THR A 16 23.74 52.64 2.91
CA THR A 16 24.68 53.27 1.89
C THR A 16 26.05 52.56 1.70
N THR A 17 26.71 52.34 0.54
CA THR A 17 26.82 53.02 -0.79
C THR A 17 27.52 52.10 -1.86
N THR A 18 27.46 52.49 -3.13
CA THR A 18 27.58 51.85 -4.49
C THR A 18 28.97 51.37 -5.05
N PRO A 19 29.03 50.65 -6.23
CA PRO A 19 30.18 49.98 -6.89
C PRO A 19 30.77 50.77 -8.10
N PRO A 20 31.80 50.29 -8.85
CA PRO A 20 31.59 49.77 -10.23
C PRO A 20 32.63 48.70 -10.73
N GLU A 21 32.30 47.84 -11.71
CA GLU A 21 32.82 47.89 -13.10
C GLU A 21 31.93 47.03 -14.07
N THR A 22 31.96 47.34 -15.37
CA THR A 22 30.81 47.40 -16.32
C THR A 22 30.89 46.32 -17.49
N PRO A 23 30.11 46.33 -18.63
CA PRO A 23 29.11 45.32 -19.10
C PRO A 23 29.36 44.79 -20.59
N PRO A 24 28.38 44.53 -21.52
CA PRO A 24 27.25 43.56 -21.73
C PRO A 24 27.46 42.70 -23.06
N PRO A 25 26.48 42.09 -23.80
CA PRO A 25 25.03 41.87 -23.64
C PRO A 25 24.49 40.41 -23.86
N LEU A 26 23.21 40.24 -23.55
CA LEU A 26 22.31 39.11 -23.84
C LEU A 26 22.13 38.83 -25.35
N PRO A 27 21.63 37.62 -25.70
CA PRO A 27 20.28 37.57 -26.27
C PRO A 27 19.34 36.52 -25.63
N GLU A 28 18.05 36.81 -25.77
CA GLU A 28 16.85 36.16 -25.20
C GLU A 28 16.60 34.75 -25.77
N SER A 29 16.30 33.74 -24.95
CA SER A 29 14.98 33.07 -24.73
C SER A 29 15.21 31.55 -24.60
N PRO A 30 14.25 30.69 -24.20
CA PRO A 30 13.16 30.79 -23.22
C PRO A 30 13.25 29.67 -22.14
N CYS A 31 12.63 29.85 -20.96
CA CYS A 31 12.61 28.85 -19.89
C CYS A 31 11.92 27.52 -20.28
N PRO A 32 12.40 26.37 -19.76
CA PRO A 32 11.51 25.34 -19.22
C PRO A 32 11.91 24.87 -17.79
N PRO A 33 10.99 24.20 -17.06
CA PRO A 33 10.97 24.20 -15.59
C PRO A 33 11.75 23.04 -14.93
N LEU A 34 12.11 23.29 -13.66
CA LEU A 34 12.39 22.37 -12.54
C LEU A 34 12.81 20.92 -12.89
N SER A 35 14.07 20.56 -12.61
CA SER A 35 14.49 19.16 -12.54
C SER A 35 15.48 18.86 -11.40
N SER A 36 14.90 18.36 -10.31
CA SER A 36 15.24 17.11 -9.61
C SER A 36 16.71 16.66 -9.51
N ARG A 37 17.22 16.52 -8.28
CA ARG A 37 18.46 15.77 -7.97
C ARG A 37 18.26 14.76 -6.82
N LYS A 38 18.13 13.46 -7.22
CA LYS A 38 18.63 12.17 -6.66
C LYS A 38 18.50 11.91 -5.14
N THR A 39 17.98 10.79 -4.57
CA THR A 39 17.87 9.33 -4.88
C THR A 39 17.04 8.67 -3.73
N PRO A 40 16.64 7.37 -3.70
CA PRO A 40 16.96 6.24 -4.59
C PRO A 40 15.74 5.60 -5.27
N LEU A 41 16.07 4.78 -6.28
CA LEU A 41 15.27 3.82 -7.02
C LEU A 41 14.07 3.23 -6.24
N SER A 42 12.94 3.95 -6.21
CA SER A 42 11.63 3.32 -6.18
C SER A 42 11.32 2.98 -7.63
N THR A 43 11.69 1.78 -8.07
CA THR A 43 10.98 1.21 -9.22
C THR A 43 9.50 1.28 -8.84
N PRO A 44 8.64 2.05 -9.55
CA PRO A 44 7.24 1.72 -9.51
C PRO A 44 7.22 0.30 -10.07
N PHE A 45 6.99 -0.69 -9.21
CA PHE A 45 6.63 -2.01 -9.68
C PHE A 45 5.41 -1.75 -10.56
N SER A 46 5.61 -1.72 -11.87
CA SER A 46 4.54 -1.69 -12.84
C SER A 46 3.83 -3.01 -12.66
N ILE A 47 2.96 -3.07 -11.65
CA ILE A 47 1.90 -4.06 -11.56
C ILE A 47 1.09 -3.77 -12.80
N ASP A 48 1.25 -4.62 -13.80
CA ASP A 48 0.61 -4.50 -15.10
C ASP A 48 -0.88 -4.24 -14.86
N THR A 49 -1.30 -2.99 -15.14
CA THR A 49 -2.54 -2.41 -14.65
C THR A 49 -3.68 -2.74 -15.59
N SER A 50 -3.76 -4.00 -16.01
CA SER A 50 -5.05 -4.58 -16.37
C SER A 50 -5.79 -4.77 -15.04
N SER A 51 -6.88 -4.02 -14.87
CA SER A 51 -7.67 -3.96 -13.64
C SER A 51 -8.21 -5.31 -13.15
N ALA A 52 -8.05 -6.40 -13.92
CA ALA A 52 -8.38 -7.76 -13.50
C ALA A 52 -7.26 -8.41 -12.67
N HIS A 53 -5.98 -8.23 -13.02
CA HIS A 53 -4.86 -8.88 -12.32
C HIS A 53 -4.61 -8.26 -10.94
N THR A 54 -4.81 -6.95 -10.81
CA THR A 54 -4.69 -6.22 -9.54
C THR A 54 -5.81 -6.55 -8.56
N LEU A 55 -6.92 -7.16 -9.01
CA LEU A 55 -8.01 -7.59 -8.14
C LEU A 55 -7.83 -9.00 -7.61
N ARG A 56 -6.96 -9.79 -8.26
CA ARG A 56 -6.63 -11.15 -7.85
C ARG A 56 -5.51 -11.21 -6.81
N LYS A 57 -4.69 -10.16 -6.71
CA LYS A 57 -3.63 -10.09 -5.69
C LYS A 57 -3.57 -8.77 -4.95
N GLY A 58 -3.21 -8.83 -3.67
CA GLY A 58 -3.12 -7.66 -2.82
C GLY A 58 -2.92 -7.99 -1.35
N TRP A 59 -2.71 -6.94 -0.55
CA TRP A 59 -2.49 -7.07 0.88
C TRP A 59 -3.80 -7.18 1.66
N LEU A 60 -3.94 -8.22 2.48
CA LEU A 60 -5.06 -8.41 3.41
C LEU A 60 -4.56 -8.76 4.82
N MET A 61 -5.40 -8.57 5.83
CA MET A 61 -5.12 -9.03 7.20
C MET A 61 -5.75 -10.41 7.39
N LEU A 62 -4.94 -11.43 7.64
CA LEU A 62 -5.39 -12.78 8.00
C LEU A 62 -5.48 -12.90 9.52
N ARG A 63 -6.57 -13.50 10.01
CA ARG A 63 -6.73 -13.83 11.44
C ARG A 63 -5.86 -15.02 11.80
N GLY A 64 -5.03 -14.85 12.83
CA GLY A 64 -4.19 -15.88 13.41
C GLY A 64 -4.92 -16.75 14.45
N LYS A 65 -4.14 -17.42 15.29
CA LYS A 65 -4.63 -18.36 16.31
C LYS A 65 -5.38 -17.66 17.45
N GLY A 66 -4.96 -16.45 17.83
CA GLY A 66 -5.68 -15.60 18.77
C GLY A 66 -6.71 -14.69 18.10
N ALA A 67 -7.75 -14.29 18.84
CA ALA A 67 -8.77 -13.37 18.34
C ALA A 67 -8.24 -11.95 18.07
N SER A 68 -7.17 -11.55 18.76
CA SER A 68 -6.45 -10.28 18.62
C SER A 68 -5.41 -10.29 17.50
N ASP A 69 -5.08 -11.46 16.97
CA ASP A 69 -3.88 -11.62 16.15
C ASP A 69 -4.26 -11.48 14.68
N TRP A 70 -3.99 -10.30 14.13
CA TRP A 70 -4.20 -10.04 12.71
C TRP A 70 -2.85 -9.75 12.07
N THR A 71 -2.50 -10.52 11.04
CA THR A 71 -1.21 -10.40 10.36
C THR A 71 -1.43 -10.06 8.90
N LYS A 72 -0.72 -9.02 8.44
CA LYS A 72 -0.73 -8.59 7.05
C LYS A 72 -0.03 -9.64 6.17
N HIS A 73 -0.72 -10.11 5.15
CA HIS A 73 -0.23 -11.10 4.19
C HIS A 73 -0.46 -10.61 2.76
N TRP A 74 0.49 -10.93 1.87
CA TRP A 74 0.31 -10.75 0.44
C TRP A 74 -0.49 -11.93 -0.08
N VAL A 75 -1.71 -11.66 -0.53
CA VAL A 75 -2.65 -12.68 -1.00
C VAL A 75 -2.64 -12.67 -2.51
N VAL A 76 -2.55 -13.86 -3.11
CA VAL A 76 -2.52 -14.04 -4.56
C VAL A 76 -3.51 -15.13 -4.93
N LEU A 77 -4.47 -14.80 -5.80
CA LEU A 77 -5.37 -15.76 -6.44
C LEU A 77 -4.83 -16.05 -7.85
N ALA A 78 -4.27 -17.24 -8.05
CA ALA A 78 -3.66 -17.63 -9.32
C ALA A 78 -4.19 -19.00 -9.77
N GLY A 79 -4.85 -19.03 -10.93
CA GLY A 79 -5.52 -20.25 -11.41
C GLY A 79 -6.58 -20.71 -10.43
N LEU A 80 -6.45 -21.95 -9.96
CA LEU A 80 -7.35 -22.59 -9.00
C LEU A 80 -6.75 -22.66 -7.58
N SER A 81 -5.79 -21.80 -7.25
CA SER A 81 -5.16 -21.79 -5.92
C SER A 81 -5.10 -20.39 -5.31
N LEU A 82 -5.38 -20.33 -4.02
CA LEU A 82 -5.18 -19.18 -3.15
C LEU A 82 -3.85 -19.33 -2.41
N LYS A 83 -2.95 -18.37 -2.60
CA LYS A 83 -1.62 -18.37 -2.00
C LYS A 83 -1.42 -17.17 -1.10
N LEU A 84 -0.79 -17.40 0.05
CA LEU A 84 -0.48 -16.41 1.07
C LEU A 84 1.03 -16.32 1.26
N TYR A 85 1.55 -15.11 1.16
CA TYR A 85 2.98 -14.82 1.28
C TYR A 85 3.23 -13.81 2.41
N LYS A 86 4.47 -13.82 2.92
CA LYS A 86 4.94 -12.82 3.89
C LYS A 86 4.97 -11.42 3.28
N ASP A 87 5.40 -11.33 2.04
CA ASP A 87 5.49 -10.09 1.30
C ASP A 87 5.33 -10.27 -0.21
N VAL A 88 5.41 -9.15 -0.92
CA VAL A 88 5.31 -9.07 -2.38
C VAL A 88 6.50 -9.72 -3.11
N TRP A 89 7.68 -9.84 -2.47
CA TRP A 89 8.89 -10.33 -3.14
C TRP A 89 8.96 -11.87 -3.05
N ALA A 90 8.38 -12.42 -1.99
CA ALA A 90 8.21 -13.85 -1.80
C ALA A 90 7.33 -14.52 -2.88
N GLU A 91 6.52 -13.77 -3.66
CA GLU A 91 5.73 -14.33 -4.76
C GLU A 91 6.62 -15.05 -5.79
N ASP A 92 7.79 -14.49 -6.12
CA ASP A 92 8.72 -15.02 -7.13
C ASP A 92 9.93 -15.75 -6.54
N SER A 93 10.24 -15.52 -5.26
CA SER A 93 11.49 -16.00 -4.64
C SER A 93 11.30 -17.08 -3.58
N ALA A 94 10.06 -17.34 -3.14
CA ALA A 94 9.80 -18.22 -1.99
C ALA A 94 8.50 -19.02 -2.15
N GLU A 95 8.42 -20.10 -1.38
CA GLU A 95 7.18 -20.87 -1.24
C GLU A 95 6.15 -20.09 -0.40
N PRO A 96 4.85 -20.12 -0.75
CA PRO A 96 3.82 -19.50 0.06
C PRO A 96 3.78 -20.08 1.48
N LEU A 97 3.46 -19.23 2.45
CA LEU A 97 3.19 -19.64 3.83
C LEU A 97 2.01 -20.60 3.92
N LEU A 98 1.01 -20.38 3.07
CA LEU A 98 -0.16 -21.21 2.95
C LEU A 98 -0.58 -21.21 1.48
N SER A 99 -0.79 -22.40 0.94
CA SER A 99 -1.44 -22.62 -0.35
C SER A 99 -2.73 -23.40 -0.10
N VAL A 100 -3.83 -22.94 -0.66
CA VAL A 100 -5.14 -23.60 -0.57
C VAL A 100 -5.70 -23.73 -1.97
N ASP A 101 -6.09 -24.95 -2.33
CA ASP A 101 -6.76 -25.17 -3.60
C ASP A 101 -8.24 -24.79 -3.52
N LEU A 102 -8.72 -24.09 -4.53
CA LEU A 102 -10.10 -23.61 -4.60
C LEU A 102 -11.10 -24.76 -4.68
N ASN A 103 -10.68 -25.93 -5.15
CA ASN A 103 -11.49 -27.14 -5.14
C ASN A 103 -11.81 -27.64 -3.72
N GLU A 104 -10.96 -27.30 -2.74
CA GLU A 104 -11.21 -27.58 -1.31
C GLU A 104 -12.00 -26.45 -0.63
N CYS A 105 -12.19 -25.33 -1.34
CA CYS A 105 -12.94 -24.18 -0.84
C CYS A 105 -14.43 -24.39 -1.12
N GLU A 106 -15.22 -24.54 -0.06
CA GLU A 106 -16.67 -24.70 -0.19
C GLU A 106 -17.33 -23.38 -0.57
N ASN A 107 -16.96 -22.29 0.09
CA ASN A 107 -17.62 -21.01 -0.11
C ASN A 107 -16.88 -19.83 0.55
N VAL A 108 -17.25 -18.61 0.15
CA VAL A 108 -16.85 -17.36 0.79
C VAL A 108 -18.07 -16.62 1.33
N TYR A 109 -17.97 -16.14 2.57
CA TYR A 109 -19.03 -15.44 3.29
C TYR A 109 -18.53 -14.12 3.89
N PRO A 110 -19.41 -13.13 4.13
CA PRO A 110 -19.08 -11.98 4.96
C PRO A 110 -18.72 -12.43 6.39
N SER A 111 -17.64 -11.90 6.95
CA SER A 111 -17.27 -12.18 8.34
C SER A 111 -18.05 -11.30 9.31
N ALA A 112 -18.83 -11.92 10.20
CA ALA A 112 -19.46 -11.24 11.33
C ALA A 112 -18.45 -10.85 12.43
N SER A 113 -17.26 -11.45 12.42
CA SER A 113 -16.24 -11.25 13.45
C SER A 113 -15.34 -10.03 13.23
N ALA A 114 -15.42 -9.41 12.04
CA ALA A 114 -14.61 -8.25 11.71
C ALA A 114 -15.47 -6.97 11.76
N LYS A 115 -15.19 -6.08 12.72
CA LYS A 115 -15.70 -4.69 12.74
C LYS A 115 -15.35 -3.89 11.48
N ASN A 116 -14.52 -4.44 10.60
CA ASN A 116 -13.87 -3.78 9.46
C ASN A 116 -14.21 -4.40 8.09
N TYR A 117 -15.43 -4.87 7.85
CA TYR A 117 -15.79 -5.54 6.58
C TYR A 117 -14.82 -6.68 6.27
N GLY A 118 -14.96 -7.83 6.95
CA GLY A 118 -14.15 -9.02 6.68
C GLY A 118 -14.85 -10.03 5.79
N ILE A 119 -14.11 -11.02 5.33
CA ILE A 119 -14.61 -12.22 4.64
C ILE A 119 -14.09 -13.47 5.34
N GLU A 120 -14.86 -14.55 5.28
CA GLU A 120 -14.47 -15.88 5.73
C GLU A 120 -14.54 -16.83 4.55
N ILE A 121 -13.43 -17.51 4.29
CA ILE A 121 -13.33 -18.55 3.27
C ILE A 121 -13.40 -19.87 4.01
N LYS A 122 -14.47 -20.62 3.74
CA LYS A 122 -14.67 -21.96 4.30
C LYS A 122 -13.96 -22.97 3.40
N VAL A 123 -12.97 -23.63 3.97
CA VAL A 123 -12.22 -24.73 3.35
C VAL A 123 -12.65 -26.01 4.08
N SER A 124 -12.58 -27.17 3.42
CA SER A 124 -13.02 -28.44 4.03
C SER A 124 -12.35 -28.76 5.37
N LEU A 125 -11.09 -28.34 5.57
CA LEU A 125 -10.30 -28.64 6.78
C LEU A 125 -10.24 -27.47 7.78
N PHE A 126 -10.48 -26.23 7.36
CA PHE A 126 -10.34 -25.04 8.20
C PHE A 126 -11.05 -23.82 7.61
N THR A 127 -11.07 -22.69 8.32
CA THR A 127 -11.65 -21.44 7.83
C THR A 127 -10.63 -20.33 7.88
N LEU A 128 -10.43 -19.63 6.77
CA LEU A 128 -9.58 -18.45 6.70
C LEU A 128 -10.44 -17.20 6.87
N LYS A 129 -10.03 -16.30 7.77
CA LYS A 129 -10.75 -15.04 8.02
C LYS A 129 -9.86 -13.87 7.62
N PHE A 130 -10.31 -13.10 6.65
CA PHE A 130 -9.61 -11.92 6.15
C PHE A 130 -10.36 -10.64 6.51
N CYS A 131 -9.64 -9.54 6.72
CA CYS A 131 -10.24 -8.21 6.74
C CYS A 131 -9.40 -7.17 5.98
N LYS A 132 -10.04 -6.05 5.64
CA LYS A 132 -9.37 -4.93 4.98
C LYS A 132 -8.32 -4.33 5.92
N ILE A 133 -7.20 -3.90 5.37
CA ILE A 133 -6.15 -3.20 6.13
C ILE A 133 -6.60 -1.78 6.49
N ASN A 134 -7.12 -1.04 5.50
CA ASN A 134 -7.57 0.34 5.66
C ASN A 134 -8.98 0.54 5.08
N ILE A 135 -9.63 1.66 5.42
CA ILE A 135 -10.98 1.98 4.90
C ILE A 135 -11.02 2.06 3.37
N THR A 136 -9.95 2.55 2.75
CA THR A 136 -9.79 2.64 1.29
C THR A 136 -9.69 1.26 0.62
N SER A 137 -9.23 0.23 1.35
CA SER A 137 -9.11 -1.14 0.86
C SER A 137 -10.44 -1.92 0.85
N LYS A 138 -11.55 -1.31 1.28
CA LYS A 138 -12.88 -1.96 1.29
C LYS A 138 -13.28 -2.44 -0.11
N LEU A 139 -13.09 -1.61 -1.13
CA LEU A 139 -13.43 -1.96 -2.51
C LEU A 139 -12.60 -3.13 -3.03
N PHE A 140 -11.31 -3.17 -2.68
CA PHE A 140 -10.43 -4.29 -3.02
C PHE A 140 -10.95 -5.59 -2.42
N LEU A 141 -11.26 -5.62 -1.12
CA LEU A 141 -11.75 -6.85 -0.48
C LEU A 141 -13.07 -7.36 -1.09
N LEU A 142 -13.99 -6.45 -1.41
CA LEU A 142 -15.25 -6.83 -2.06
C LEU A 142 -15.03 -7.44 -3.45
N LYS A 143 -14.18 -6.79 -4.26
CA LYS A 143 -13.85 -7.29 -5.60
C LYS A 143 -13.08 -8.61 -5.54
N PHE A 144 -12.14 -8.74 -4.59
CA PHE A 144 -11.40 -9.97 -4.32
C PHE A 144 -12.37 -11.10 -3.95
N SER A 145 -13.28 -10.86 -3.00
CA SER A 145 -14.30 -11.84 -2.59
C SER A 145 -15.19 -12.28 -3.74
N HIS A 146 -15.59 -11.34 -4.61
CA HIS A 146 -16.39 -11.64 -5.79
C HIS A 146 -15.60 -12.47 -6.81
N ASN A 147 -14.35 -12.11 -7.09
CA ASN A 147 -13.50 -12.87 -8.01
C ASN A 147 -13.21 -14.28 -7.48
N PHE A 148 -12.97 -14.40 -6.17
CA PHE A 148 -12.78 -15.67 -5.48
C PHE A 148 -14.02 -16.56 -5.58
N LYS A 149 -15.22 -16.00 -5.34
CA LYS A 149 -16.49 -16.70 -5.52
C LYS A 149 -16.62 -17.22 -6.95
N ASN A 150 -16.36 -16.38 -7.95
CA ASN A 150 -16.43 -16.80 -9.35
C ASN A 150 -15.44 -17.93 -9.64
N SER A 151 -14.22 -17.87 -9.10
CA SER A 151 -13.18 -18.87 -9.32
C SER A 151 -13.43 -20.22 -8.65
N ILE A 152 -14.37 -20.32 -7.69
CA ILE A 152 -14.83 -21.61 -7.13
C ILE A 152 -15.96 -22.22 -7.95
N ASN A 153 -16.75 -21.38 -8.63
CA ASN A 153 -17.93 -21.81 -9.39
C ASN A 153 -17.65 -22.03 -10.89
N ASP A 154 -16.43 -21.72 -11.34
CA ASP A 154 -15.93 -21.97 -12.71
C ASP A 154 -15.29 -23.36 -12.77
#